data_AF-A0A401K287-F1
#
_entry.id   AF-A0A401K287-F1
#
_cell.length_a   1.000
_cell.length_b   1.000
_cell.length_c   1.000
_cell.angle_alpha   90.00
_cell.angle_beta   90.00
_cell.angle_gamma   90.00
#
_symmetry.space_group_name_H-M   'P 1'
#
loop_
_entity.id
_entity.type
_entity.pdbx_description
1 polymer ?
#
loop_
_entity_poly.entity_id
_entity_poly.type
_entity_poly.pdbx_seq_one_letter_code
_entity_poly.pdbx_strand_id
1 'polypeptide(L)'
;MAKYDEKFKLQVVQSYAEGRQGFKELANRYGLDHGTVRRWVKVYEQHGRSGSRKKFAHYSAEFKLSVLQWMWKEDSSANQAIARFDIRGGVSAIRGWRRQLMRVGWKP
;
A
#
# COMPACT_ATOMS: atom_id res chain seq x y z
N MET A 1 -7.35 10.31 -3.30
CA MET A 1 -8.34 9.36 -3.86
C MET A 1 -7.63 8.31 -4.69
N ALA A 2 -7.90 7.01 -4.51
CA ALA A 2 -7.43 5.98 -5.45
C ALA A 2 -8.61 5.59 -6.34
N LYS A 3 -8.71 6.23 -7.52
CA LYS A 3 -9.79 6.01 -8.50
C LYS A 3 -9.75 4.62 -9.15
N TYR A 4 -8.68 3.85 -8.94
CA TYR A 4 -8.45 2.55 -9.55
C TYR A 4 -7.89 1.55 -8.53
N ASP A 5 -8.52 0.37 -8.48
CA ASP A 5 -8.14 -0.75 -7.61
C ASP A 5 -6.74 -1.28 -7.98
N GLU A 6 -6.00 -1.78 -7.00
CA GLU A 6 -4.65 -2.34 -7.20
C GLU A 6 -4.69 -3.56 -8.13
N LYS A 7 -5.72 -4.40 -7.99
CA LYS A 7 -5.91 -5.57 -8.86
C LYS A 7 -6.10 -5.14 -10.32
N PHE A 8 -6.87 -4.08 -10.55
CA PHE A 8 -7.12 -3.55 -11.87
C PHE A 8 -5.85 -2.99 -12.53
N LYS A 9 -5.02 -2.26 -11.76
CA LYS A 9 -3.72 -1.77 -12.25
C LYS A 9 -2.78 -2.91 -12.64
N LEU A 10 -2.69 -3.94 -11.80
CA LEU A 10 -1.87 -5.11 -12.07
C LEU A 10 -2.35 -5.86 -13.32
N GLN A 11 -3.67 -6.00 -13.51
CA GLN A 11 -4.23 -6.62 -14.71
C GLN A 11 -3.81 -5.89 -15.99
N VAL A 12 -3.94 -4.56 -16.01
CA VAL A 12 -3.57 -3.72 -17.17
C VAL A 12 -2.08 -3.87 -17.50
N VAL A 13 -1.22 -3.86 -16.48
CA VAL A 13 0.23 -3.97 -16.67
C VAL A 13 0.67 -5.39 -17.04
N GLN A 14 0.03 -6.42 -16.50
CA GLN A 14 0.29 -7.81 -16.86
C GLN A 14 -0.08 -8.07 -18.34
N SER A 15 -1.22 -7.54 -18.80
CA SER A 15 -1.61 -7.62 -20.21
C SER A 15 -0.63 -6.91 -21.15
N TYR A 16 0.04 -5.84 -20.69
CA TYR A 16 1.15 -5.23 -21.43
C TYR A 16 2.38 -6.14 -21.46
N ALA A 17 2.78 -6.70 -20.30
CA ALA A 17 3.95 -7.56 -20.18
C ALA A 17 3.83 -8.87 -20.98
N GLU A 18 2.61 -9.36 -21.20
CA GLU A 18 2.32 -10.50 -22.07
C GLU A 18 2.47 -10.18 -23.58
N GLY A 19 2.87 -8.95 -23.94
CA GLY A 19 3.30 -8.57 -25.29
C GLY A 19 2.18 -8.52 -26.34
N ARG A 20 0.92 -8.71 -25.94
CA ARG A 20 -0.21 -8.86 -26.87
C ARG A 20 -0.80 -7.54 -27.38
N GLN A 21 -0.47 -6.39 -26.78
CA GLN A 21 -1.07 -5.08 -27.09
C GLN A 21 -0.15 -3.91 -26.74
N GLY A 22 -0.20 -2.86 -27.55
CA GLY A 22 0.47 -1.59 -27.27
C GLY A 22 -0.27 -0.71 -26.25
N PHE A 23 0.40 0.32 -25.72
CA PHE A 23 -0.17 1.26 -24.73
C PHE A 23 -1.52 1.87 -25.15
N LYS A 24 -1.68 2.19 -26.44
CA LYS A 24 -2.89 2.83 -26.99
C LYS A 24 -4.07 1.86 -27.06
N GLU A 25 -3.81 0.60 -27.37
CA GLU A 25 -4.85 -0.44 -27.41
C GLU A 25 -5.32 -0.82 -26.02
N LEU A 26 -4.39 -0.93 -25.07
CA LEU A 26 -4.69 -1.13 -23.64
C LEU A 26 -5.51 0.03 -23.07
N ALA A 27 -5.12 1.26 -23.37
CA ALA A 27 -5.87 2.46 -22.96
C ALA A 27 -7.32 2.40 -23.46
N ASN A 28 -7.52 2.14 -24.76
CA ASN A 28 -8.85 2.02 -25.35
C ASN A 28 -9.67 0.85 -24.77
N ARG A 29 -9.04 -0.32 -24.57
CA ARG A 29 -9.70 -1.52 -24.02
C ARG A 29 -10.22 -1.30 -22.60
N TYR A 30 -9.45 -0.60 -21.78
CA TYR A 30 -9.76 -0.37 -20.37
C TYR A 30 -10.43 0.99 -20.09
N GLY A 31 -10.72 1.78 -21.13
CA GLY A 31 -11.29 3.12 -20.99
C GLY A 31 -10.38 4.09 -20.22
N LEU A 32 -9.07 3.92 -20.35
CA LEU A 32 -8.04 4.69 -19.66
C LEU A 32 -7.37 5.67 -20.62
N ASP A 33 -6.78 6.72 -20.05
CA ASP A 33 -5.87 7.58 -20.80
C ASP A 33 -4.53 6.87 -21.05
N HIS A 34 -3.95 7.08 -22.23
CA HIS A 34 -2.68 6.47 -22.63
C HIS A 34 -1.52 6.81 -21.67
N GLY A 35 -1.54 8.02 -21.09
CA GLY A 35 -0.54 8.47 -20.11
C GLY A 35 -0.67 7.74 -18.78
N THR A 36 -1.89 7.33 -18.41
CA THR A 36 -2.15 6.53 -17.20
C THR A 36 -1.55 5.13 -17.34
N VAL A 37 -1.79 4.47 -18.49
CA VAL A 37 -1.25 3.14 -18.77
C VAL A 37 0.29 3.18 -18.83
N ARG A 38 0.85 4.16 -19.56
CA ARG A 38 2.31 4.35 -19.65
C ARG A 38 2.95 4.55 -18.28
N ARG A 39 2.31 5.33 -17.40
CA ARG A 39 2.79 5.55 -16.03
C ARG A 39 2.79 4.26 -15.22
N TRP A 40 1.74 3.44 -15.30
CA TRP A 40 1.66 2.19 -14.55
C TRP A 40 2.68 1.16 -15.03
N VAL A 41 2.86 1.03 -16.35
CA VAL A 41 3.87 0.16 -16.94
C VAL A 41 5.27 0.60 -16.53
N LYS A 42 5.61 1.90 -16.64
CA LYS A 42 6.93 2.41 -16.25
C LYS A 42 7.24 2.16 -14.77
N VAL A 43 6.23 2.34 -13.92
CA VAL A 43 6.34 2.04 -12.48
C VAL A 43 6.55 0.55 -12.22
N TYR A 44 5.94 -0.33 -13.02
CA TYR A 44 6.15 -1.77 -12.96
C TYR A 44 7.47 -2.23 -13.55
N GLU A 45 7.97 -1.62 -14.64
CA GLU A 45 9.29 -1.93 -15.18
C GLU A 45 10.40 -1.54 -14.19
N GLN A 46 10.25 -0.41 -13.50
CA GLN A 46 11.25 0.07 -12.52
C GLN A 46 11.24 -0.68 -11.19
N HIS A 47 10.11 -1.28 -10.81
CA HIS A 47 9.93 -1.84 -9.47
C HIS A 47 9.30 -3.24 -9.47
N GLY A 48 9.15 -3.88 -10.63
CA GLY A 48 8.45 -5.14 -10.83
C GLY A 48 6.99 -5.11 -10.36
N ARG A 49 6.48 -6.28 -9.98
CA ARG A 49 5.15 -6.48 -9.36
C ARG A 49 4.94 -5.63 -8.09
N SER A 50 6.03 -5.13 -7.50
CA SER A 50 6.06 -4.26 -6.33
C SER A 50 5.85 -2.78 -6.65
N GLY A 51 5.91 -2.36 -7.92
CA GLY A 51 5.72 -0.97 -8.34
C GLY A 51 4.29 -0.47 -8.23
N SER A 52 3.31 -1.35 -8.45
CA SER A 52 1.88 -0.98 -8.38
C SER A 52 1.32 -0.96 -6.96
N ARG A 53 2.07 -1.46 -5.98
CA ARG A 53 1.75 -1.25 -4.56
C ARG A 53 1.96 0.23 -4.27
N LYS A 54 0.89 0.92 -3.88
CA LYS A 54 1.04 2.13 -3.07
C LYS A 54 2.06 1.76 -1.99
N LYS A 55 3.16 2.52 -1.86
CA LYS A 55 4.18 2.31 -0.81
C LYS A 55 3.59 2.66 0.56
N PHE A 56 2.50 2.00 0.94
CA PHE A 56 2.15 1.81 2.32
C PHE A 56 3.02 0.64 2.76
N ALA A 57 3.83 0.84 3.78
CA ALA A 57 4.36 -0.29 4.51
C ALA A 57 3.14 -1.13 4.95
N HIS A 58 2.95 -2.28 4.31
CA HIS A 58 1.84 -3.17 4.62
C HIS A 58 2.19 -3.85 5.94
N TYR A 59 1.88 -3.18 7.04
CA TYR A 59 1.96 -3.77 8.36
C TYR A 59 0.78 -4.74 8.49
N SER A 60 1.08 -6.03 8.72
CA SER A 60 0.05 -7.03 9.01
C SER A 60 -0.74 -6.63 10.25
N ALA A 61 -1.97 -7.13 10.39
CA ALA A 61 -2.77 -6.87 11.59
C ALA A 61 -2.02 -7.30 12.86
N GLU A 62 -1.33 -8.43 12.80
CA GLU A 62 -0.49 -8.98 13.87
C GLU A 62 0.69 -8.05 14.20
N PHE A 63 1.37 -7.50 13.20
CA PHE A 63 2.46 -6.55 13.43
C PHE A 63 1.97 -5.25 14.07
N LYS A 64 0.82 -4.72 13.61
CA LYS A 64 0.22 -3.53 14.22
C LYS A 64 -0.14 -3.78 15.68
N LEU A 65 -0.66 -4.96 15.98
CA LEU A 65 -1.03 -5.37 17.33
C LEU A 65 0.20 -5.51 18.22
N SER A 66 1.26 -6.18 17.74
CA SER A 66 2.50 -6.37 18.51
C SER A 66 3.18 -5.05 18.85
N VAL A 67 3.20 -4.09 17.92
CA VAL A 67 3.70 -2.74 18.17
C VAL A 67 2.87 -2.02 19.24
N LEU A 68 1.54 -2.08 19.17
CA LEU A 68 0.67 -1.42 20.14
C LEU A 68 0.69 -2.08 21.52
N GLN A 69 0.80 -3.41 21.59
CA GLN A 69 0.99 -4.15 22.85
C GLN A 69 2.33 -3.82 23.49
N TRP A 70 3.40 -3.76 22.69
CA TRP A 70 4.72 -3.33 23.18
C TRP A 70 4.66 -1.91 23.73
N MET A 71 4.00 -0.97 23.03
CA MET A 71 3.82 0.39 23.51
C MET A 71 3.09 0.45 24.85
N TRP A 72 2.07 -0.38 25.05
CA TRP A 72 1.32 -0.42 26.29
C TRP A 72 2.12 -1.06 27.44
N LYS A 73 2.83 -2.17 27.16
CA LYS A 73 3.63 -2.88 28.16
C LYS A 73 4.81 -2.05 28.69
N GLU A 74 5.44 -1.28 27.81
CA GLU A 74 6.65 -0.50 28.12
C GLU A 74 6.36 0.99 28.38
N ASP A 75 5.09 1.37 28.58
CA ASP A 75 4.60 2.77 28.69
C ASP A 75 5.25 3.72 27.66
N SER A 76 5.42 3.22 26.44
CA SER A 76 6.26 3.84 25.43
C SER A 76 5.47 4.69 24.45
N SER A 77 6.09 5.80 24.03
CA SER A 77 5.46 6.74 23.11
C SER A 77 5.43 6.24 21.66
N ALA A 78 4.52 6.80 20.86
CA ALA A 78 4.45 6.50 19.43
C ALA A 78 5.78 6.79 18.70
N ASN A 79 6.54 7.79 19.14
CA ASN A 79 7.85 8.12 18.57
C ASN A 79 8.91 7.04 18.86
N GLN A 80 8.92 6.48 20.06
CA GLN A 80 9.81 5.35 20.39
C GLN A 80 9.46 4.11 19.56
N ALA A 81 8.17 3.82 19.37
CA ALA A 81 7.73 2.74 18.49
C ALA A 81 8.16 2.96 17.03
N ILE A 82 8.06 4.19 16.53
CA ILE A 82 8.51 4.52 15.16
C ILE A 82 9.99 4.26 14.99
N ALA A 83 10.80 4.74 15.93
CA ALA A 83 12.25 4.55 15.90
C ALA A 83 12.64 3.07 16.03
N ARG A 84 11.97 2.33 16.92
CA ARG A 84 12.27 0.91 17.19
C ARG A 84 11.86 -0.02 16.04
N PHE A 85 10.70 0.21 15.44
CA PHE A 85 10.10 -0.67 14.43
C PHE A 85 10.19 -0.11 12.99
N ASP A 86 11.00 0.93 12.76
CA ASP A 86 11.16 1.63 11.49
C ASP A 86 9.82 1.97 10.81
N ILE A 87 8.93 2.63 11.56
CA ILE A 87 7.56 2.89 11.10
C ILE A 87 7.54 4.12 10.18
N ARG A 88 7.71 3.89 8.87
CA ARG A 88 7.69 4.93 7.83
C ARG A 88 6.43 5.80 7.78
N GLY A 89 5.31 5.33 8.33
CA GLY A 89 4.05 6.08 8.40
C GLY A 89 3.94 7.07 9.57
N GLY A 90 4.97 7.13 10.42
CA GLY A 90 5.05 8.04 11.56
C GLY A 90 3.89 7.86 12.55
N VAL A 91 3.68 8.90 13.37
CA VAL A 91 2.68 8.88 14.45
C VAL A 91 1.26 8.71 13.90
N SER A 92 1.00 9.24 12.71
CA SER A 92 -0.29 9.13 12.02
C SER A 92 -0.66 7.68 11.69
N ALA A 93 0.32 6.84 11.34
CA ALA A 93 0.08 5.42 11.12
C ALA A 93 -0.33 4.70 12.41
N ILE A 94 0.41 4.91 13.50
CA ILE A 94 0.11 4.30 14.82
C ILE A 94 -1.28 4.74 15.31
N ARG A 95 -1.61 6.03 15.20
CA ARG A 95 -2.96 6.54 15.52
C ARG A 95 -4.04 5.89 14.66
N GLY A 96 -3.75 5.67 13.38
CA GLY A 96 -4.63 4.93 12.47
C GLY A 96 -4.87 3.49 12.94
N TRP A 97 -3.82 2.78 13.37
CA TRP A 97 -3.91 1.41 13.85
C TRP A 97 -4.73 1.32 15.13
N ARG A 98 -4.50 2.23 16.09
CA ARG A 98 -5.25 2.29 17.35
C ARG A 98 -6.76 2.45 17.10
N ARG A 99 -7.15 3.35 16.19
CA ARG A 99 -8.55 3.54 15.80
C ARG A 99 -9.15 2.31 15.11
N GLN A 100 -8.38 1.65 14.25
CA GLN A 100 -8.83 0.44 13.57
C GLN A 100 -9.05 -0.71 14.57
N LEU A 101 -8.18 -0.84 15.56
CA LEU A 101 -8.25 -1.90 16.57
C LEU A 101 -9.36 -1.66 17.61
N MET A 102 -9.58 -0.42 18.02
CA MET A 102 -10.71 -0.07 18.88
C MET A 102 -12.06 -0.41 18.24
N ARG A 103 -12.17 -0.31 16.90
CA ARG A 103 -13.38 -0.69 16.16
C ARG A 103 -13.66 -2.19 16.18
N VAL A 104 -12.63 -3.02 16.34
CA VAL A 104 -12.78 -4.48 16.48
C VAL A 104 -12.81 -4.93 17.95
N GLY A 105 -12.98 -3.98 18.89
CA GLY A 105 -13.14 -4.27 20.31
C GLY A 105 -11.83 -4.44 21.09
N TRP A 106 -10.68 -4.16 20.47
CA TRP A 106 -9.40 -4.19 21.20
C TRP A 106 -9.34 -3.05 22.22
N LYS A 107 -9.12 -3.41 23.48
CA LYS A 107 -8.81 -2.49 24.57
C LYS A 107 -7.39 -2.79 25.07
N PRO A 108 -6.56 -1.77 25.25
CA PRO A 108 -5.25 -1.91 25.88
C PRO A 108 -5.42 -2.32 27.35
#